data_AF-A0A373LYN4-F1
#
_entry.id   AF-A0A373LYN4-F1
#
_cell.length_a   1.000
_cell.length_b   1.000
_cell.length_c   1.000
_cell.angle_alpha   90.00
_cell.angle_beta   90.00
_cell.angle_gamma   90.00
#
_symmetry.space_group_name_H-M   'P 1'
#
loop_
_entity.id
_entity.type
_entity.pdbx_description
1 polymer ?
#
loop_
_entity_poly.entity_id
_entity_poly.type
_entity_poly.pdbx_seq_one_letter_code
_entity_poly.pdbx_strand_id
1 'polypeptide(L)'
;MFDYHAANDETIIARSHDGDDAATDFLLEKYKPLVKKKARTLFLIGGDNDDLIQEGMIALYKAIRAFRADRESSFVHYASLCIDNQLYNVIKGANRLKNSPLNTYVSLYSPLNSDTENNSRETLADTLQPSELINPEDIVIDKENVTDIESHIEKHLSKFEKEVVTLYLDGNDYQQIAVVLGKSPKSIDNALQRIRGKLLKIR
;
A
#
# COMPACT_ATOMS: atom_id res chain seq x y z
N MET A 1 -51.71 4.13 -9.54
CA MET A 1 -50.38 4.09 -8.90
C MET A 1 -50.48 3.11 -7.75
N PHE A 2 -49.53 2.19 -7.58
CA PHE A 2 -49.55 1.23 -6.47
C PHE A 2 -49.22 1.97 -5.17
N ASP A 3 -49.99 1.74 -4.11
CA ASP A 3 -49.73 2.35 -2.80
C ASP A 3 -48.77 1.48 -1.99
N TYR A 4 -47.49 1.86 -2.02
CA TYR A 4 -46.44 1.15 -1.30
C TYR A 4 -46.52 1.34 0.24
N HIS A 5 -47.23 2.36 0.74
CA HIS A 5 -47.33 2.59 2.18
C HIS A 5 -48.33 1.67 2.87
N ALA A 6 -49.35 1.21 2.15
CA ALA A 6 -50.37 0.28 2.65
C ALA A 6 -50.02 -1.21 2.44
N ALA A 7 -48.99 -1.50 1.64
CA ALA A 7 -48.58 -2.86 1.32
C ALA A 7 -47.56 -3.43 2.33
N ASN A 8 -47.55 -4.75 2.50
CA ASN A 8 -46.51 -5.44 3.29
C ASN A 8 -45.19 -5.54 2.50
N ASP A 9 -44.09 -5.77 3.21
CA ASP A 9 -42.77 -5.81 2.60
C ASP A 9 -42.62 -6.93 1.57
N GLU A 10 -43.22 -8.09 1.82
CA GLU A 10 -43.17 -9.24 0.93
C GLU A 10 -43.80 -8.93 -0.43
N THR A 11 -44.93 -8.20 -0.46
CA THR A 11 -45.57 -7.80 -1.72
C THR A 11 -44.73 -6.79 -2.49
N ILE A 12 -44.13 -5.82 -1.78
CA ILE A 12 -43.28 -4.80 -2.41
C ILE A 12 -42.01 -5.44 -2.97
N ILE A 13 -41.42 -6.41 -2.25
CA ILE A 13 -40.25 -7.17 -2.73
C ILE A 13 -40.59 -8.02 -3.94
N ALA A 14 -41.75 -8.70 -3.96
CA ALA A 14 -42.20 -9.46 -5.12
C ALA A 14 -42.30 -8.57 -6.37
N ARG A 15 -42.86 -7.36 -6.24
CA ARG A 15 -42.89 -6.38 -7.33
C ARG A 15 -41.49 -5.93 -7.76
N SER A 16 -40.58 -5.72 -6.81
CA SER A 16 -39.17 -5.42 -7.11
C SER A 16 -38.52 -6.55 -7.93
N HIS A 17 -38.83 -7.81 -7.64
CA HIS A 17 -38.35 -8.97 -8.43
C HIS A 17 -38.96 -9.04 -9.83
N ASP A 18 -40.18 -8.55 -10.01
CA ASP A 18 -40.85 -8.42 -11.30
C ASP A 18 -40.33 -7.22 -12.14
N GLY A 19 -39.33 -6.47 -11.63
CA GLY A 19 -38.70 -5.35 -12.32
C GLY A 19 -39.33 -3.98 -12.06
N ASP A 20 -40.14 -3.85 -11.01
CA ASP A 20 -40.66 -2.56 -10.55
C ASP A 20 -39.56 -1.78 -9.79
N ASP A 21 -38.81 -0.94 -10.49
CA ASP A 21 -37.73 -0.13 -9.91
C ASP A 21 -38.24 0.79 -8.80
N ALA A 22 -39.47 1.32 -8.92
CA ALA A 22 -40.06 2.18 -7.90
C ALA A 22 -40.32 1.42 -6.58
N ALA A 23 -40.60 0.12 -6.65
CA ALA A 23 -40.70 -0.73 -5.47
C ALA A 23 -39.35 -0.89 -4.76
N THR A 24 -38.27 -1.03 -5.54
CA THR A 24 -36.90 -1.11 -5.02
C THR A 24 -36.49 0.18 -4.31
N ASP A 25 -36.72 1.33 -4.96
CA ASP A 25 -36.40 2.66 -4.41
C ASP A 25 -37.17 2.91 -3.11
N PHE A 26 -38.45 2.53 -3.07
CA PHE A 26 -39.26 2.64 -1.86
C PHE A 26 -38.68 1.83 -0.70
N LEU A 27 -38.28 0.57 -0.93
CA LEU A 27 -37.67 -0.28 0.10
C LEU A 27 -36.32 0.27 0.57
N LEU A 28 -35.50 0.78 -0.36
CA LEU A 28 -34.23 1.41 -0.01
C LEU A 28 -34.44 2.60 0.92
N GLU A 29 -35.37 3.51 0.62
CA GLU A 29 -35.63 4.66 1.49
C GLU A 29 -36.29 4.26 2.82
N LYS A 30 -37.21 3.29 2.80
CA LYS A 30 -37.86 2.74 4.01
C LYS A 30 -36.84 2.18 5.00
N TYR A 31 -35.82 1.47 4.51
CA TYR A 31 -34.83 0.76 5.34
C TYR A 31 -33.50 1.50 5.51
N LYS A 32 -33.29 2.63 4.85
CA LYS A 32 -32.12 3.51 5.04
C LYS A 32 -31.87 3.92 6.50
N PRO A 33 -32.87 4.21 7.35
CA PRO A 33 -32.63 4.49 8.77
C PRO A 33 -31.99 3.31 9.53
N LEU A 34 -32.32 2.07 9.16
CA LEU A 34 -31.70 0.86 9.73
C LEU A 34 -30.21 0.80 9.39
N VAL A 35 -29.86 1.05 8.13
CA VAL A 35 -28.47 1.11 7.65
C VAL A 35 -27.71 2.20 8.42
N LYS A 36 -28.24 3.41 8.49
CA LYS A 36 -27.64 4.54 9.23
C LYS A 36 -27.42 4.19 10.70
N LYS A 37 -28.40 3.56 11.36
CA LYS A 37 -28.29 3.15 12.75
C LYS A 37 -27.13 2.17 12.95
N LYS A 38 -26.98 1.18 12.07
CA LYS A 38 -25.90 0.18 12.15
C LYS A 38 -24.53 0.79 11.84
N ALA A 39 -24.41 1.54 10.75
CA ALA A 39 -23.17 2.21 10.36
C ALA A 39 -22.63 3.16 11.45
N ARG A 40 -23.50 3.89 12.15
CA ARG A 40 -23.11 4.80 13.25
C ARG A 40 -22.50 4.10 14.46
N THR A 41 -22.73 2.81 14.64
CA THR A 41 -22.15 2.04 15.77
C THR A 41 -20.72 1.57 15.49
N LEU A 42 -20.22 1.82 14.27
CA LEU A 42 -18.96 1.30 13.78
C LEU A 42 -18.02 2.44 13.40
N PHE A 43 -16.72 2.19 13.51
CA PHE A 43 -15.66 3.13 13.15
C PHE A 43 -14.80 2.54 12.03
N LEU A 44 -14.63 3.31 10.96
CA LEU A 44 -13.78 2.95 9.82
C LEU A 44 -12.47 3.74 9.92
N ILE A 45 -11.35 3.04 10.10
CA ILE A 45 -10.03 3.69 10.16
C ILE A 45 -9.71 4.27 8.78
N GLY A 46 -9.52 5.58 8.70
CA GLY A 46 -9.15 6.28 7.47
C GLY A 46 -10.29 6.49 6.47
N GLY A 47 -11.56 6.33 6.88
CA GLY A 47 -12.74 6.60 6.06
C GLY A 47 -13.84 7.32 6.83
N ASP A 48 -14.91 7.74 6.13
CA ASP A 48 -16.04 8.44 6.73
C ASP A 48 -17.18 7.47 7.10
N ASN A 49 -18.05 7.87 8.04
CA ASN A 49 -19.28 7.16 8.33
C ASN A 49 -20.19 7.07 7.09
N ASP A 50 -20.12 8.07 6.21
CA ASP A 50 -20.85 8.06 4.94
C ASP A 50 -20.42 6.90 4.01
N ASP A 51 -19.15 6.50 4.03
CA ASP A 51 -18.67 5.32 3.29
C ASP A 51 -19.31 4.04 3.81
N LEU A 52 -19.41 3.89 5.14
CA LEU A 52 -20.09 2.76 5.77
C LEU A 52 -21.58 2.75 5.44
N ILE A 53 -22.23 3.91 5.39
CA ILE A 53 -23.63 4.01 4.98
C ILE A 53 -23.78 3.52 3.53
N GLN A 54 -22.90 3.91 2.61
CA GLN A 54 -22.98 3.46 1.21
C GLN A 54 -22.79 1.95 1.08
N GLU A 55 -21.79 1.39 1.76
CA GLU A 55 -21.58 -0.07 1.80
C GLU A 55 -22.79 -0.81 2.38
N GLY A 56 -23.40 -0.26 3.43
CA GLY A 56 -24.63 -0.78 4.00
C GLY A 56 -25.83 -0.68 3.05
N MET A 57 -25.95 0.39 2.26
CA MET A 57 -26.99 0.55 1.24
C MET A 57 -26.82 -0.46 0.11
N ILE A 58 -25.59 -0.74 -0.31
CA ILE A 58 -25.27 -1.81 -1.29
C ILE A 58 -25.69 -3.18 -0.74
N ALA A 59 -25.44 -3.45 0.54
CA ALA A 59 -25.87 -4.68 1.19
C ALA A 59 -27.40 -4.81 1.24
N LEU A 60 -28.10 -3.73 1.58
CA LEU A 60 -29.56 -3.67 1.57
C LEU A 60 -30.13 -3.94 0.18
N TYR A 61 -29.58 -3.31 -0.86
CA TYR A 61 -29.99 -3.56 -2.26
C TYR A 61 -29.83 -5.03 -2.65
N LYS A 62 -28.68 -5.64 -2.31
CA LYS A 62 -28.45 -7.08 -2.54
C LYS A 62 -29.44 -7.94 -1.75
N ALA A 63 -29.77 -7.55 -0.51
CA ALA A 63 -30.74 -8.27 0.31
C ALA A 63 -32.15 -8.21 -0.29
N ILE A 64 -32.59 -7.06 -0.81
CA ILE A 64 -33.89 -6.93 -1.50
C ILE A 64 -33.97 -7.92 -2.67
N ARG A 65 -32.91 -7.99 -3.49
CA ARG A 65 -32.88 -8.86 -4.68
C ARG A 65 -32.75 -10.36 -4.37
N ALA A 66 -32.16 -10.70 -3.22
CA ALA A 66 -31.87 -12.09 -2.85
C ALA A 66 -32.87 -12.68 -1.84
N PHE A 67 -33.72 -11.84 -1.23
CA PHE A 67 -34.70 -12.29 -0.25
C PHE A 67 -35.68 -13.28 -0.87
N ARG A 68 -36.07 -14.30 -0.11
CA ARG A 68 -37.11 -15.24 -0.53
C ARG A 68 -38.13 -15.37 0.60
N ALA A 69 -39.39 -15.07 0.27
CA ALA A 69 -40.51 -15.10 1.22
C ALA A 69 -40.92 -16.53 1.64
N ASP A 70 -40.38 -17.56 0.99
CA ASP A 70 -40.59 -18.97 1.33
C ASP A 70 -39.81 -19.44 2.57
N ARG A 71 -38.95 -18.58 3.14
CA ARG A 71 -38.15 -18.87 4.33
C ARG A 71 -38.78 -18.28 5.60
N GLU A 72 -38.54 -18.90 6.75
CA GLU A 72 -39.13 -18.52 8.05
C GLU A 72 -38.62 -17.19 8.66
N SER A 73 -37.87 -16.37 7.92
CA SER A 73 -37.28 -15.14 8.46
C SER A 73 -37.89 -13.91 7.80
N SER A 74 -38.29 -12.92 8.61
CA SER A 74 -38.78 -11.65 8.10
C SER A 74 -37.69 -10.92 7.31
N PHE A 75 -38.11 -10.14 6.31
CA PHE A 75 -37.17 -9.37 5.49
C PHE A 75 -36.25 -8.48 6.33
N VAL A 76 -36.79 -7.82 7.36
CA VAL A 76 -36.03 -6.96 8.27
C VAL A 76 -34.85 -7.71 8.91
N HIS A 77 -35.08 -8.94 9.35
CA HIS A 77 -34.06 -9.73 10.02
C HIS A 77 -32.98 -10.20 9.02
N TYR A 78 -33.40 -10.66 7.85
CA TYR A 78 -32.49 -11.04 6.77
C TYR A 78 -31.63 -9.85 6.30
N ALA A 79 -32.26 -8.71 6.00
CA ALA A 79 -31.56 -7.50 5.57
C ALA A 79 -30.59 -7.01 6.66
N SER A 80 -31.01 -7.03 7.93
CA SER A 80 -30.14 -6.69 9.06
C SER A 80 -28.86 -7.53 9.06
N LEU A 81 -28.97 -8.85 8.90
CA LEU A 81 -27.82 -9.75 8.87
C LEU A 81 -26.90 -9.48 7.68
N CYS A 82 -27.47 -9.26 6.49
CA CYS A 82 -26.70 -8.92 5.29
C CYS A 82 -25.92 -7.60 5.45
N ILE A 83 -26.56 -6.58 6.03
CA ILE A 83 -25.93 -5.29 6.31
C ILE A 83 -24.79 -5.46 7.31
N ASP A 84 -25.03 -6.14 8.43
CA ASP A 84 -24.00 -6.37 9.44
C ASP A 84 -22.78 -7.07 8.85
N ASN A 85 -22.99 -8.15 8.08
CA ASN A 85 -21.91 -8.89 7.45
C ASN A 85 -21.10 -8.04 6.47
N GLN A 86 -21.75 -7.20 5.65
CA GLN A 86 -21.04 -6.31 4.73
C GLN A 86 -20.20 -5.30 5.51
N LEU A 87 -20.77 -4.63 6.51
CA LEU A 87 -20.06 -3.63 7.32
C LEU A 87 -18.87 -4.26 8.06
N TYR A 88 -19.03 -5.46 8.64
CA TYR A 88 -17.93 -6.18 9.28
C TYR A 88 -16.82 -6.55 8.28
N ASN A 89 -17.16 -6.94 7.05
CA ASN A 89 -16.18 -7.26 6.03
C ASN A 89 -15.40 -6.03 5.57
N VAL A 90 -16.07 -4.89 5.41
CA VAL A 90 -15.44 -3.61 5.07
C VAL A 90 -14.44 -3.21 6.15
N ILE A 91 -14.84 -3.25 7.43
CA ILE A 91 -13.97 -2.91 8.56
C ILE A 91 -12.80 -3.88 8.69
N LYS A 92 -13.04 -5.19 8.57
CA LYS A 92 -11.97 -6.19 8.57
C LYS A 92 -11.01 -6.00 7.42
N GLY A 93 -11.50 -5.60 6.24
CA GLY A 93 -10.70 -5.28 5.07
C GLY A 93 -9.81 -4.06 5.29
N ALA A 94 -10.37 -2.97 5.81
CA ALA A 94 -9.63 -1.75 6.13
C ALA A 94 -8.57 -1.99 7.22
N ASN A 95 -8.89 -2.81 8.22
CA ASN A 95 -7.95 -3.20 9.28
C ASN A 95 -6.94 -4.27 8.83
N ARG A 96 -7.07 -4.84 7.63
CA ARG A 96 -6.13 -5.82 7.09
C ARG A 96 -4.90 -5.06 6.60
N LEU A 97 -3.94 -4.91 7.50
CA LEU A 97 -2.64 -4.19 7.44
C LEU A 97 -1.73 -4.41 6.20
N LYS A 98 -2.21 -4.92 5.06
CA LYS A 98 -1.42 -4.92 3.81
C LYS A 98 -1.10 -3.51 3.30
N ASN A 99 -1.85 -2.49 3.74
CA ASN A 99 -1.61 -1.07 3.48
C ASN A 99 -1.26 -0.29 4.77
N SER A 100 -0.81 -0.95 5.84
CA SER A 100 -0.43 -0.26 7.10
C SER A 100 0.54 0.91 6.92
N PRO A 101 1.48 0.93 5.94
CA PRO A 101 2.31 2.10 5.68
C PRO A 101 1.52 3.30 5.12
N LEU A 102 0.39 3.07 4.43
CA LEU A 102 -0.43 4.11 3.81
C LEU A 102 -1.43 4.79 4.76
N ASN A 103 -1.80 4.15 5.87
CA ASN A 103 -2.77 4.70 6.82
C ASN A 103 -2.12 5.43 8.02
N THR A 104 -0.79 5.46 8.07
CA THR A 104 0.00 6.07 9.15
C THR A 104 0.82 7.25 8.63
N TYR A 105 0.33 7.96 7.59
CA TYR A 105 1.05 9.14 7.12
C TYR A 105 0.95 10.26 8.14
N VAL A 106 2.11 10.70 8.61
CA VAL A 106 2.27 11.93 9.37
C VAL A 106 2.56 13.04 8.37
N SER A 107 1.78 14.12 8.40
CA SER A 107 2.02 15.27 7.54
C SER A 107 3.34 15.94 7.91
N LEU A 108 4.24 16.07 6.94
CA LEU A 108 5.51 16.78 7.11
C LEU A 108 5.32 18.26 7.48
N TYR A 109 4.17 18.84 7.11
CA TYR A 109 3.84 20.24 7.40
C TYR A 109 3.01 20.41 8.68
N SER A 110 2.79 19.33 9.44
CA SER A 110 2.15 19.46 10.74
C SER A 110 3.07 20.22 11.72
N PRO A 111 2.55 21.21 12.47
CA PRO A 111 3.30 21.84 13.54
C PRO A 111 3.73 20.80 14.57
N LEU A 112 4.98 20.88 15.03
CA LEU A 112 5.54 19.95 16.02
C LEU A 112 5.06 20.24 17.45
N ASN A 113 4.75 21.49 17.77
CA ASN A 113 4.33 21.94 19.08
C ASN A 113 3.01 22.71 18.97
N SER A 114 1.98 22.31 19.72
CA SER A 114 0.71 23.03 19.81
C SER A 114 0.64 24.05 20.94
N ASP A 115 1.58 23.98 21.91
CA ASP A 115 1.34 24.49 23.28
C ASP A 115 2.34 25.56 23.77
N THR A 116 3.13 26.19 22.90
CA THR A 116 4.06 27.23 23.35
C THR A 116 3.71 28.60 22.77
N GLU A 117 3.57 29.59 23.65
CA GLU A 117 3.35 31.02 23.35
C GLU A 117 4.47 31.69 22.53
N ASN A 118 5.39 30.91 21.96
CA ASN A 118 6.36 31.36 20.99
C ASN A 118 5.92 30.90 19.61
N ASN A 119 5.86 31.86 18.69
CA ASN A 119 5.34 31.80 17.33
C ASN A 119 6.18 30.91 16.37
N SER A 120 6.77 29.83 16.87
CA SER A 120 7.63 28.92 16.13
C SER A 120 6.76 27.87 15.44
N ARG A 121 6.43 28.14 14.18
CA ARG A 121 5.71 27.22 13.27
C ARG A 121 6.64 26.10 12.74
N GLU A 122 7.50 25.55 13.58
CA GLU A 122 8.42 24.48 13.17
C GLU A 122 7.62 23.23 12.81
N THR A 123 7.84 22.75 11.60
CA THR A 123 7.19 21.56 11.05
C THR A 123 8.15 20.38 11.05
N LEU A 124 7.61 19.16 10.91
CA LEU A 124 8.43 17.96 10.74
C LEU A 124 9.39 18.09 9.55
N ALA A 125 8.97 18.75 8.46
CA ALA A 125 9.80 19.01 7.28
C ALA A 125 11.07 19.82 7.62
N ASP A 126 10.97 20.77 8.55
CA ASP A 126 12.10 21.63 8.94
C ASP A 126 13.14 20.89 9.80
N THR A 127 12.74 19.79 10.43
CA THR A 127 13.62 18.97 11.29
C THR A 127 14.25 17.79 10.54
N LEU A 128 13.68 17.40 9.40
CA LEU A 128 14.23 16.34 8.56
C LEU A 128 15.50 16.84 7.86
N GLN A 129 16.64 16.60 8.47
CA GLN A 129 17.93 16.72 7.79
C GLN A 129 18.03 15.59 6.75
N PRO A 130 18.52 15.87 5.53
CA PRO A 130 18.97 14.81 4.63
C PRO A 130 19.94 13.91 5.39
N SER A 131 19.76 12.59 5.30
CA SER A 131 20.67 11.61 5.93
C SER A 131 22.13 11.78 5.48
N GLU A 132 22.33 12.47 4.38
CA GLU A 132 23.63 12.80 3.79
C GLU A 132 23.83 14.32 3.83
N LEU A 133 24.06 14.87 5.02
CA LEU A 133 24.97 16.02 5.11
C LEU A 133 26.35 15.50 4.73
N ILE A 134 26.65 15.43 3.43
CA ILE A 134 27.97 15.03 2.96
C ILE A 134 28.95 16.11 3.42
N ASN A 135 29.70 15.81 4.49
CA ASN A 135 30.71 16.72 5.01
C ASN A 135 31.75 16.95 3.90
N PRO A 136 32.15 18.20 3.59
CA PRO A 136 33.19 18.45 2.60
C PRO A 136 34.49 17.69 2.88
N GLU A 137 34.78 17.39 4.15
CA GLU A 137 35.92 16.56 4.55
C GLU A 137 35.77 15.11 4.08
N ASP A 138 34.57 14.52 4.21
CA ASP A 138 34.26 13.17 3.72
C ASP A 138 34.38 13.09 2.20
N ILE A 139 33.94 14.14 1.46
CA ILE A 139 34.11 14.21 0.00
C ILE A 139 35.59 14.16 -0.41
N VAL A 140 36.45 14.85 0.35
CA VAL A 140 37.89 14.88 0.07
C VAL A 140 38.51 13.52 0.37
N ILE A 141 38.18 12.93 1.52
CA ILE A 141 38.65 11.59 1.90
C ILE A 141 38.22 10.54 0.87
N ASP A 142 36.97 10.59 0.39
CA ASP A 142 36.47 9.66 -0.62
C ASP A 142 37.20 9.83 -1.96
N LYS A 143 37.51 11.06 -2.37
CA LYS A 143 38.32 11.31 -3.58
C LYS A 143 39.73 10.75 -3.46
N GLU A 144 40.37 10.90 -2.29
CA GLU A 144 41.69 10.32 -2.02
C GLU A 144 41.63 8.79 -2.08
N ASN A 145 40.64 8.19 -1.41
CA ASN A 145 40.40 6.74 -1.43
C ASN A 145 40.22 6.20 -2.85
N VAL A 146 39.40 6.87 -3.68
CA VAL A 146 39.19 6.48 -5.09
C VAL A 146 40.51 6.53 -5.85
N THR A 147 41.29 7.61 -5.69
CA THR A 147 42.59 7.78 -6.37
C THR A 147 43.58 6.68 -5.97
N ASP A 148 43.63 6.30 -4.70
CA ASP A 148 44.51 5.25 -4.19
C ASP A 148 44.12 3.85 -4.70
N ILE A 149 42.82 3.58 -4.80
CA ILE A 149 42.29 2.34 -5.38
C ILE A 149 42.64 2.27 -6.87
N GLU A 150 42.45 3.35 -7.63
CA GLU A 150 42.80 3.41 -9.06
C GLU A 150 44.31 3.18 -9.28
N SER A 151 45.15 3.81 -8.47
CA SER A 151 46.61 3.61 -8.48
C SER A 151 47.00 2.15 -8.22
N HIS A 152 46.32 1.47 -7.30
CA HIS A 152 46.56 0.06 -7.02
C HIS A 152 46.07 -0.87 -8.12
N ILE A 153 44.90 -0.59 -8.69
CA ILE A 153 44.38 -1.29 -9.88
C ILE A 153 45.42 -1.20 -10.99
N GLU A 154 45.96 0.00 -11.22
CA GLU A 154 46.95 0.22 -12.27
C GLU A 154 48.26 -0.54 -12.06
N LYS A 155 48.76 -0.57 -10.82
CA LYS A 155 50.06 -1.18 -10.47
C LYS A 155 50.02 -2.70 -10.31
N HIS A 156 48.93 -3.26 -9.78
CA HIS A 156 48.92 -4.64 -9.29
C HIS A 156 48.03 -5.60 -10.09
N LEU A 157 47.06 -5.10 -10.85
CA LEU A 157 46.25 -5.95 -11.73
C LEU A 157 46.93 -6.11 -13.09
N SER A 158 46.92 -7.35 -13.59
CA SER A 158 47.29 -7.63 -14.97
C SER A 158 46.28 -7.05 -15.95
N LYS A 159 46.64 -6.90 -17.23
CA LYS A 159 45.73 -6.41 -18.29
C LYS A 159 44.39 -7.16 -18.29
N PHE A 160 44.43 -8.49 -18.17
CA PHE A 160 43.24 -9.33 -18.12
C PHE A 160 42.40 -9.09 -16.86
N GLU A 161 43.04 -8.90 -15.70
CA GLU A 161 42.30 -8.61 -14.45
C GLU A 161 41.67 -7.22 -14.47
N LYS A 162 42.30 -6.24 -15.13
CA LYS A 162 41.71 -4.91 -15.35
C LYS A 162 40.46 -5.01 -16.21
N GLU A 163 40.52 -5.70 -17.35
CA GLU A 163 39.34 -5.94 -18.21
C GLU A 163 38.19 -6.62 -17.46
N VAL A 164 38.51 -7.62 -16.64
CA VAL A 164 37.52 -8.32 -15.80
C VAL A 164 36.91 -7.39 -14.75
N VAL A 165 37.71 -6.56 -14.07
CA VAL A 165 37.19 -5.66 -13.03
C VAL A 165 36.34 -4.54 -13.63
N THR A 166 36.71 -4.00 -14.79
CA THR A 166 35.92 -2.97 -15.49
C THR A 166 34.53 -3.51 -15.84
N LEU A 167 34.45 -4.67 -16.49
CA LEU A 167 33.15 -5.27 -16.84
C LEU A 167 32.32 -5.63 -15.60
N TYR A 168 32.97 -6.03 -14.50
CA TYR A 168 32.29 -6.30 -13.24
C TYR A 168 31.73 -5.02 -12.60
N LEU A 169 32.48 -3.91 -12.66
CA LEU A 169 32.01 -2.59 -12.18
C LEU A 169 30.86 -2.03 -13.02
N ASP A 170 30.82 -2.38 -14.31
CA ASP A 170 29.69 -2.09 -15.21
C ASP A 170 28.43 -2.93 -14.89
N GLY A 171 28.49 -3.81 -13.87
CA GLY A 171 27.35 -4.58 -13.38
C GLY A 171 27.17 -5.95 -14.05
N ASN A 172 28.13 -6.42 -14.85
CA ASN A 172 28.07 -7.73 -15.47
C ASN A 172 28.39 -8.84 -14.46
N ASP A 173 27.65 -9.95 -14.52
CA ASP A 173 27.97 -11.15 -13.77
C ASP A 173 29.16 -11.93 -14.39
N TYR A 174 29.75 -12.84 -13.62
CA TYR A 174 30.94 -13.59 -14.06
C TYR A 174 30.70 -14.48 -15.29
N GLN A 175 29.45 -14.89 -15.56
CA GLN A 175 29.10 -15.67 -16.75
C GLN A 175 29.01 -14.78 -17.97
N GLN A 176 28.41 -13.60 -17.84
CA GLN A 176 28.34 -12.56 -18.88
C GLN A 176 29.75 -12.10 -19.26
N ILE A 177 30.61 -11.82 -18.28
CA ILE A 177 32.01 -11.45 -18.52
C ILE A 177 32.76 -12.56 -19.27
N ALA A 178 32.47 -13.84 -18.96
CA ALA A 178 33.09 -14.97 -19.65
C ALA A 178 32.71 -15.02 -21.13
N VAL A 179 31.45 -14.72 -21.46
CA VAL A 179 30.97 -14.61 -22.84
C VAL A 179 31.64 -13.44 -23.56
N VAL A 180 31.68 -12.26 -22.94
CA VAL A 180 32.28 -11.03 -23.51
C VAL A 180 33.76 -11.22 -23.82
N LEU A 181 34.52 -11.82 -22.91
CA LEU A 181 35.97 -12.02 -23.06
C LEU A 181 36.34 -13.32 -23.80
N GLY A 182 35.35 -14.13 -24.21
CA GLY A 182 35.58 -15.43 -24.85
C GLY A 182 36.38 -16.40 -23.97
N LYS A 183 36.17 -16.37 -22.65
CA LYS A 183 36.84 -17.22 -21.66
C LYS A 183 35.86 -18.15 -20.95
N SER A 184 36.37 -19.11 -20.19
CA SER A 184 35.51 -19.97 -19.37
C SER A 184 35.06 -19.21 -18.10
N PRO A 185 33.84 -19.48 -17.57
CA PRO A 185 33.37 -18.87 -16.32
C PRO A 185 34.32 -19.09 -15.15
N LYS A 186 34.98 -20.25 -15.10
CA LYS A 186 36.02 -20.58 -14.10
C LYS A 186 37.23 -19.66 -14.20
N SER A 187 37.62 -19.24 -15.41
CA SER A 187 38.72 -18.29 -15.60
C SER A 187 38.39 -16.90 -15.06
N ILE A 188 37.13 -16.47 -15.19
CA ILE A 188 36.66 -15.19 -14.67
C ILE A 188 36.55 -15.22 -13.15
N ASP A 189 35.98 -16.28 -12.58
CA ASP A 189 35.91 -16.48 -11.12
C ASP A 189 37.32 -16.46 -10.49
N ASN A 190 38.27 -17.21 -11.06
CA ASN A 190 39.67 -17.18 -10.62
C ASN A 190 40.29 -15.77 -10.72
N ALA A 191 39.93 -14.98 -11.75
CA ALA A 191 40.40 -13.61 -11.87
C ALA A 191 39.81 -12.71 -10.78
N LEU A 192 38.50 -12.77 -10.53
CA LEU A 192 37.82 -12.03 -9.46
C LEU A 192 38.38 -12.38 -8.08
N GLN A 193 38.68 -13.66 -7.81
CA GLN A 193 39.34 -14.07 -6.57
C GLN A 193 40.74 -13.45 -6.41
N ARG A 194 41.57 -13.46 -7.47
CA ARG A 194 42.89 -12.82 -7.44
C ARG A 194 42.79 -11.31 -7.27
N ILE A 195 41.83 -10.67 -7.95
CA ILE A 195 41.57 -9.22 -7.82
C ILE A 195 41.22 -8.89 -6.37
N ARG A 196 40.25 -9.59 -5.77
CA ARG A 196 39.88 -9.41 -4.36
C ARG A 196 41.10 -9.58 -3.46
N GLY A 197 41.90 -10.63 -3.65
CA GLY A 197 43.11 -10.87 -2.87
C GLY A 197 44.20 -9.80 -3.02
N LYS A 198 44.27 -9.13 -4.17
CA LYS A 198 45.21 -8.01 -4.42
C LYS A 198 44.69 -6.70 -3.81
N LEU A 199 43.39 -6.43 -3.91
CA LEU A 199 42.77 -5.22 -3.39
C LEU A 199 42.54 -5.26 -1.87
N LEU A 200 42.37 -6.44 -1.26
CA LEU A 200 42.28 -6.61 0.20
C LEU A 200 43.61 -6.35 0.94
N LYS A 201 44.74 -6.27 0.22
CA LYS A 201 46.03 -5.87 0.78
C LYS A 201 46.20 -4.35 0.87
N ILE A 202 45.19 -3.59 0.45
CA ILE A 202 45.12 -2.14 0.64
C ILE A 202 44.67 -1.91 2.09
N ARG A 203 45.61 -2.05 3.03
CA ARG A 203 45.50 -1.54 4.40
C ARG A 203 46.88 -1.29 4.98
#